data_AF-A0A7T0PBF1-F1
#
_entry.id   AF-A0A7T0PBF1-F1
#
_cell.length_a   1.000
_cell.length_b   1.000
_cell.length_c   1.000
_cell.angle_alpha   90.00
_cell.angle_beta   90.00
_cell.angle_gamma   90.00
#
_symmetry.space_group_name_H-M   'P 1'
#
loop_
_entity.id
_entity.type
_entity.pdbx_description
1 polymer ?
#
loop_
_entity_poly.entity_id
_entity_poly.type
_entity_poly.pdbx_seq_one_letter_code
_entity_poly.pdbx_strand_id
1 'polypeptide(L)'
;METSYEVYEWLDRVLPPQVYRDSAQQAYDAGEPECAVANLLDQALLIGAVTPEILRRVKIEYPSDPVVGPIIGVCERQINVN
;
A
#
# COMPACT_ATOMS: atom_id res chain seq x y z
N MET A 1 9.63 -13.32 -1.96
CA MET A 1 9.04 -12.32 -2.84
C MET A 1 7.63 -12.77 -3.09
N GLU A 2 6.70 -12.07 -2.47
CA GLU A 2 5.26 -12.28 -2.65
C GLU A 2 4.85 -11.65 -4.00
N THR A 3 3.75 -12.14 -4.57
CA THR A 3 3.12 -11.48 -5.71
C THR A 3 2.39 -10.22 -5.24
N SER A 4 2.19 -9.26 -6.14
CA SER A 4 1.47 -8.03 -5.83
C SER A 4 0.03 -8.28 -5.34
N TYR A 5 -0.60 -9.37 -5.82
CA TYR A 5 -1.89 -9.84 -5.32
C TYR A 5 -1.83 -10.27 -3.84
N GLU A 6 -0.84 -11.08 -3.47
CA GLU A 6 -0.64 -11.52 -2.08
C GLU A 6 -0.35 -10.33 -1.15
N VAL A 7 0.42 -9.35 -1.63
CA VAL A 7 0.69 -8.13 -0.86
C VAL A 7 -0.58 -7.30 -0.68
N TYR A 8 -1.41 -7.15 -1.71
CA TYR A 8 -2.70 -6.48 -1.61
C TYR A 8 -3.61 -7.17 -0.58
N GLU A 9 -3.77 -8.49 -0.69
CA GLU A 9 -4.66 -9.25 0.21
C GLU A 9 -4.20 -9.21 1.66
N TRP A 10 -2.88 -9.22 1.89
CA TRP A 10 -2.33 -9.00 3.22
C TRP A 10 -2.62 -7.58 3.70
N LEU A 11 -2.37 -6.56 2.88
CA LEU A 11 -2.55 -5.16 3.23
C LEU A 11 -4.02 -4.85 3.55
N ASP A 12 -4.94 -5.35 2.75
CA ASP A 12 -6.38 -5.22 2.93
C ASP A 12 -6.87 -5.79 4.27
N ARG A 13 -6.30 -6.93 4.66
CA ARG A 13 -6.65 -7.62 5.91
C ARG A 13 -6.12 -6.92 7.16
N VAL A 14 -4.93 -6.30 7.09
CA VAL A 14 -4.32 -5.65 8.26
C VAL A 14 -4.75 -4.20 8.44
N LEU A 15 -5.19 -3.54 7.37
CA LEU A 15 -5.65 -2.17 7.43
C LEU A 15 -7.04 -2.07 8.06
N PRO A 16 -7.30 -1.01 8.83
CA PRO A 16 -8.56 -0.88 9.52
C PRO A 16 -9.72 -0.63 8.53
N PRO A 17 -10.97 -0.91 8.93
CA PRO A 17 -12.13 -0.82 8.04
C PRO A 17 -12.42 0.61 7.57
N GLN A 18 -11.86 1.64 8.21
CA GLN A 18 -12.02 3.04 7.78
C GLN A 18 -11.20 3.38 6.53
N VAL A 19 -10.22 2.55 6.13
CA VAL A 19 -9.49 2.76 4.88
C VAL A 19 -10.44 2.51 3.70
N TYR A 20 -10.55 3.51 2.83
CA TYR A 20 -11.36 3.41 1.62
C TYR A 20 -10.70 2.46 0.61
N ARG A 21 -11.46 1.52 0.05
CA ARG A 21 -10.94 0.40 -0.76
C ARG A 21 -11.36 0.46 -2.23
N ASP A 22 -12.35 1.26 -2.60
CA ASP A 22 -12.99 1.16 -3.93
C ASP A 22 -11.99 1.33 -5.09
N SER A 23 -11.09 2.32 -5.04
CA SER A 23 -10.05 2.52 -6.06
C SER A 23 -9.02 1.38 -6.10
N ALA A 24 -8.75 0.76 -4.96
CA ALA A 24 -7.81 -0.35 -4.88
C ALA A 24 -8.45 -1.65 -5.38
N GLN A 25 -9.71 -1.90 -5.03
CA GLN A 25 -10.47 -3.05 -5.50
C GLN A 25 -10.72 -2.97 -7.01
N GLN A 26 -11.02 -1.79 -7.57
CA GLN A 26 -11.14 -1.62 -9.02
C GLN A 26 -9.85 -2.02 -9.76
N ALA A 27 -8.68 -1.63 -9.24
CA ALA A 27 -7.40 -1.99 -9.84
C ALA A 27 -7.12 -3.51 -9.72
N TYR A 28 -7.44 -4.10 -8.56
CA TYR A 28 -7.35 -5.55 -8.34
C TYR A 28 -8.21 -6.32 -9.36
N ASP A 29 -9.47 -5.92 -9.52
CA ASP A 29 -10.43 -6.55 -10.44
C ASP A 29 -10.04 -6.35 -11.91
N ALA A 30 -9.36 -5.25 -12.24
CA ALA A 30 -8.83 -4.96 -13.57
C ALA A 30 -7.54 -5.73 -13.91
N GLY A 31 -6.96 -6.44 -12.94
CA GLY A 31 -5.74 -7.21 -13.13
C GLY A 31 -4.45 -6.40 -12.92
N GLU A 32 -4.53 -5.27 -12.20
CA GLU A 32 -3.43 -4.34 -11.94
C GLU A 32 -3.07 -4.31 -10.43
N PRO A 33 -2.46 -5.37 -9.89
CA PRO A 33 -2.28 -5.53 -8.46
C PRO A 33 -1.27 -4.52 -7.85
N GLU A 34 -0.27 -4.05 -8.60
CA GLU A 34 0.63 -2.99 -8.15
C GLU A 34 -0.14 -1.68 -7.94
N CYS A 35 -1.04 -1.34 -8.87
CA CYS A 35 -1.95 -0.20 -8.74
C CYS A 35 -2.88 -0.39 -7.53
N ALA A 36 -3.38 -1.60 -7.30
CA ALA A 36 -4.21 -1.92 -6.14
C ALA A 36 -3.47 -1.67 -4.82
N VAL A 37 -2.22 -2.14 -4.69
CA VAL A 37 -1.37 -1.88 -3.52
C VAL A 37 -1.09 -0.39 -3.36
N ALA A 38 -0.72 0.31 -4.43
CA ALA A 38 -0.43 1.74 -4.39
C ALA A 38 -1.65 2.56 -3.93
N ASN A 39 -2.82 2.28 -4.51
CA ASN A 39 -4.07 2.94 -4.16
C ASN A 39 -4.45 2.67 -2.69
N LEU A 40 -4.36 1.41 -2.24
CA LEU A 40 -4.72 1.05 -0.87
C LEU A 40 -3.78 1.68 0.16
N LEU A 41 -2.48 1.70 -0.14
CA LEU A 41 -1.47 2.33 0.71
C LEU A 41 -1.64 3.86 0.79
N ASP A 42 -1.99 4.50 -0.33
CA ASP A 42 -2.30 5.94 -0.37
C ASP A 42 -3.53 6.28 0.48
N GLN A 43 -4.62 5.52 0.34
CA GLN A 43 -5.83 5.70 1.17
C GLN A 43 -5.54 5.47 2.67
N ALA A 44 -4.71 4.48 3.00
CA ALA A 44 -4.28 4.25 4.37
C ALA A 44 -3.45 5.42 4.92
N LEU A 45 -2.60 6.02 4.08
CA LEU A 45 -1.75 7.14 4.47
C LEU A 45 -2.57 8.38 4.80
N LEU A 46 -3.59 8.68 3.98
CA LEU A 46 -4.47 9.85 4.16
C LEU A 46 -5.17 9.88 5.52
N ILE A 47 -5.47 8.70 6.09
CA ILE A 47 -6.11 8.60 7.40
C ILE A 47 -5.14 8.25 8.54
N GLY A 48 -3.84 8.19 8.27
CA GLY A 48 -2.80 7.87 9.27
C GLY A 48 -2.75 6.41 9.70
N ALA A 49 -3.27 5.48 8.88
CA ALA A 49 -3.29 4.05 9.18
C ALA A 49 -1.99 3.30 8.79
N VAL A 50 -1.09 3.95 8.05
CA VAL A 50 0.20 3.34 7.68
C VAL A 50 1.16 3.37 8.87
N THR A 51 1.48 2.20 9.39
CA THR A 51 2.46 2.04 10.47
C THR A 51 3.87 1.82 9.90
N PRO A 52 4.94 2.06 10.70
CA PRO A 52 6.30 1.74 10.28
C PRO A 52 6.50 0.26 9.89
N GLU A 53 5.75 -0.64 10.53
CA GLU A 53 5.82 -2.07 10.22
C GLU A 53 5.16 -2.40 8.88
N ILE A 54 4.01 -1.80 8.59
CA ILE A 54 3.36 -1.95 7.29
C ILE A 54 4.29 -1.45 6.18
N LEU A 55 4.85 -0.26 6.35
CA LEU A 55 5.75 0.35 5.38
C LEU A 55 7.02 -0.50 5.16
N ARG A 56 7.62 -1.03 6.24
CA ARG A 56 8.80 -1.89 6.15
C ARG A 56 8.53 -3.13 5.31
N ARG A 57 7.40 -3.80 5.55
CA ARG A 57 7.04 -5.00 4.79
C ARG A 57 6.81 -4.69 3.31
N VAL A 58 6.01 -3.67 2.99
CA VAL A 58 5.76 -3.27 1.60
C VAL A 58 7.06 -2.93 0.88
N LYS A 59 8.00 -2.23 1.54
CA LYS A 59 9.30 -1.88 0.97
C LYS A 59 10.18 -3.08 0.61
N ILE A 60 10.08 -4.19 1.36
CA ILE A 60 10.83 -5.42 1.05
C ILE A 60 10.37 -6.02 -0.28
N GLU A 61 9.07 -5.96 -0.56
CA GLU A 61 8.50 -6.52 -1.79
C GLU A 61 8.65 -5.58 -2.99
N TYR A 62 8.74 -4.26 -2.76
CA TYR A 62 8.86 -3.25 -3.82
C TYR A 62 10.13 -2.37 -3.69
N PRO A 63 11.34 -2.94 -3.76
CA PRO A 63 12.59 -2.19 -3.54
C PRO A 63 12.87 -1.13 -4.62
N SER A 64 12.30 -1.26 -5.82
CA SER A 64 12.49 -0.33 -6.94
C SER A 64 11.29 -0.30 -7.90
N ASP A 65 10.09 -0.58 -7.38
CA ASP A 65 8.88 -0.65 -8.21
C ASP A 65 8.43 0.75 -8.68
N PRO A 66 8.12 0.96 -9.97
CA PRO A 66 7.76 2.28 -10.50
C PRO A 66 6.35 2.75 -10.11
N VAL A 67 5.48 1.85 -9.67
CA VAL A 67 4.08 2.15 -9.30
C VAL A 67 3.96 2.34 -7.79
N VAL A 68 4.46 1.38 -7.01
CA VAL A 68 4.35 1.39 -5.54
C VAL A 68 5.45 2.25 -4.89
N GLY A 69 6.64 2.27 -5.50
CA GLY A 69 7.82 3.00 -4.98
C GLY A 69 7.58 4.48 -4.68
N PRO A 70 6.94 5.26 -5.55
CA PRO A 70 6.60 6.65 -5.26
C PRO A 70 5.77 6.82 -3.98
N ILE A 71 4.78 5.95 -3.74
CA ILE A 71 3.91 6.00 -2.55
C ILE A 71 4.69 5.62 -1.29
N ILE A 72 5.58 4.61 -1.36
CA ILE A 72 6.51 4.28 -0.27
C ILE A 72 7.33 5.51 0.12
N GLY A 73 7.86 6.24 -0.86
CA GLY A 73 8.63 7.46 -0.60
C GLY A 73 7.81 8.56 0.07
N VAL A 74 6.51 8.69 -0.24
CA VAL A 74 5.61 9.62 0.47
C VAL A 74 5.40 9.16 1.92
N CYS A 75 5.12 7.88 2.13
CA CYS A 75 4.93 7.30 3.46
C CYS A 75 6.17 7.52 4.36
N GLU A 76 7.38 7.29 3.83
CA GLU A 76 8.63 7.50 4.58
C GLU A 76 8.79 8.96 5.03
N ARG A 77 8.43 9.93 4.18
CA ARG A 77 8.50 11.35 4.55
C ARG A 77 7.49 11.72 5.62
N GLN A 78 6.28 11.18 5.55
CA GLN A 78 5.21 11.54 6.49
C GLN A 78 5.38 10.87 7.87
N ILE A 79 5.86 9.63 7.90
CA ILE A 79 6.10 8.89 9.15
C ILE A 79 7.31 9.45 9.90
N ASN A 80 8.38 9.89 9.21
CA ASN A 80 9.58 10.44 9.86
C ASN A 80 9.41 11.87 10.40
N VAL A 81 8.28 12.53 10.14
CA VAL A 81 7.97 13.89 10.63
C VAL A 81 7.11 13.86 11.90
N ASN A 82 6.61 12.68 12.29
CA ASN A 82 5.87 12.45 13.55
C ASN A 82 6.76 11.76 14.60
#